data_AF-A0A8X6K455-F1
#
_entry.id   AF-A0A8X6K455-F1
#
_cell.length_a   1.000
_cell.length_b   1.000
_cell.length_c   1.000
_cell.angle_alpha   90.00
_cell.angle_beta   90.00
_cell.angle_gamma   90.00
#
_symmetry.space_group_name_H-M   'P 1'
#
loop_
_entity.id
_entity.type
_entity.pdbx_description
1 polymer ?
#
loop_
_entity_poly.entity_id
_entity_poly.type
_entity_poly.pdbx_seq_one_letter_code
_entity_poly.pdbx_strand_id
1 'polypeptide(L)'
;MIVILFLLKRSLIKVFVCPLFHKRFKKKYLLAHCHLHTKDKPYGCNICCKCYKDKQYLEAHFQPYTGYSPHICDICNKGFMWKQSLSHYLVHTSEKPVMCDKCNKSYKENRYHVIHYNLHTGEKPFASTICSSAFRSKKDS
;
A
#
# COMPACT_ATOMS: atom_id res chain seq x y z
N MET A 1 7.31 57.53 3.10
CA MET A 1 8.03 57.97 1.89
C MET A 1 8.81 56.75 1.38
N ILE A 2 8.27 55.98 0.44
CA ILE A 2 8.48 56.05 -1.03
C ILE A 2 9.98 55.96 -1.40
N VAL A 3 10.50 54.76 -1.73
CA VAL A 3 10.78 54.14 -3.06
C VAL A 3 12.16 54.62 -3.62
N ILE A 4 13.15 53.80 -4.03
CA ILE A 4 13.25 53.01 -5.29
C ILE A 4 14.40 51.94 -5.20
N LEU A 5 14.00 50.67 -5.39
CA LEU A 5 14.51 49.58 -6.25
C LEU A 5 15.97 49.58 -6.77
N PHE A 6 16.68 48.45 -6.56
CA PHE A 6 17.38 47.73 -7.63
C PHE A 6 17.31 46.20 -7.42
N LEU A 7 17.07 45.52 -8.53
CA LEU A 7 16.63 44.14 -8.67
C LEU A 7 17.77 43.13 -8.55
N LEU A 8 17.60 42.05 -7.77
CA LEU A 8 18.10 40.72 -8.16
C LEU A 8 17.09 39.65 -7.73
N LYS A 9 16.36 39.13 -8.73
CA LYS A 9 15.54 37.92 -8.64
C LYS A 9 16.41 36.74 -8.16
N ARG A 10 16.54 36.52 -6.85
CA ARG A 10 17.14 35.29 -6.34
C ARG A 10 16.05 34.22 -6.38
N SER A 11 15.98 33.49 -7.50
CA SER A 11 15.19 32.26 -7.56
C SER A 11 15.59 31.37 -6.39
N LEU A 12 14.71 31.21 -5.40
CA LEU A 12 14.85 30.25 -4.31
C LEU A 12 14.75 28.86 -4.95
N ILE A 13 15.87 28.32 -5.42
CA ILE A 13 15.93 26.94 -5.90
C ILE A 13 15.65 26.07 -4.67
N LYS A 14 14.43 25.55 -4.56
CA LYS A 14 14.07 24.56 -3.54
C LYS A 14 14.93 23.32 -3.74
N VAL A 15 15.88 23.10 -2.85
CA VAL A 15 16.77 21.94 -2.82
C VAL A 15 16.12 20.86 -1.96
N PHE A 16 16.07 19.63 -2.48
CA PHE A 16 15.55 18.47 -1.78
C PHE A 16 16.72 17.59 -1.34
N VAL A 17 16.63 17.01 -0.16
CA VAL A 17 17.66 16.15 0.41
C VAL A 17 17.19 14.71 0.35
N CYS A 18 18.01 13.82 -0.19
CA CYS A 18 17.76 12.39 -0.14
C CYS A 18 17.83 11.90 1.32
N PRO A 19 16.78 11.27 1.88
CA PRO A 19 16.81 10.79 3.26
C PRO A 19 17.75 9.61 3.51
N LEU A 20 18.19 8.91 2.47
CA LEU A 20 19.04 7.71 2.59
C LEU A 20 20.55 8.03 2.54
N PHE A 21 20.95 9.01 1.72
CA PHE A 21 22.36 9.37 1.53
C PHE A 21 22.65 10.86 1.80
N HIS A 22 21.65 11.63 2.24
CA HIS A 22 21.74 13.06 2.58
C HIS A 22 22.29 13.97 1.46
N LYS A 23 22.30 13.48 0.20
CA LYS A 23 22.71 14.24 -0.98
C LYS A 23 21.63 15.23 -1.42
N ARG A 24 22.07 16.40 -1.89
CA ARG A 24 21.22 17.54 -2.27
C ARG A 24 20.93 17.54 -3.77
N PHE A 25 19.66 17.66 -4.15
CA PHE A 25 19.20 17.66 -5.54
C PHE A 25 18.16 18.76 -5.82
N LYS A 26 18.11 19.26 -7.06
CA LYS A 26 16.90 19.98 -7.53
C LYS A 26 15.77 18.96 -7.74
N LYS A 27 14.50 19.38 -7.61
CA LYS A 27 13.30 18.52 -7.74
C LYS A 27 13.37 17.54 -8.93
N LYS A 28 13.76 18.02 -10.11
CA LYS A 28 13.84 17.21 -11.35
C LYS A 28 14.92 16.12 -11.33
N TYR A 29 15.96 16.28 -10.51
CA TYR A 29 17.06 15.31 -10.40
C TYR A 29 16.89 14.35 -9.23
N LEU A 30 16.07 14.71 -8.24
CA LEU A 30 15.85 13.85 -7.08
C LEU A 30 15.18 12.53 -7.48
N LEU A 31 14.20 12.56 -8.38
CA LEU A 31 13.52 11.33 -8.82
C LEU A 31 14.49 10.35 -9.48
N ALA A 32 15.32 10.84 -10.41
CA ALA A 32 16.38 10.07 -11.04
C ALA A 32 17.37 9.51 -10.01
N HIS A 33 17.74 10.30 -9.00
CA HIS A 33 18.58 9.82 -7.91
C HIS A 33 17.89 8.72 -7.10
N CYS A 34 16.60 8.85 -6.76
CA CYS A 34 15.92 7.86 -5.94
C CYS A 34 15.85 6.48 -6.65
N HIS A 35 15.80 6.45 -7.99
CA HIS A 35 15.87 5.18 -8.74
C HIS A 35 17.20 4.45 -8.59
N LEU A 36 18.28 5.14 -8.23
CA LEU A 36 19.55 4.47 -7.92
C LEU A 36 19.47 3.63 -6.64
N HIS A 37 18.51 3.88 -5.75
CA HIS A 37 18.27 3.04 -4.57
C HIS A 37 17.59 1.72 -4.91
N THR A 38 16.85 1.67 -6.02
CA THR A 38 15.98 0.53 -6.36
C THR A 38 16.01 0.28 -7.86
N LYS A 39 16.69 -0.79 -8.27
CA LYS A 39 16.88 -1.11 -9.70
C LYS A 39 15.56 -1.45 -10.43
N ASP A 40 14.53 -1.92 -9.72
CA ASP A 40 13.34 -2.51 -10.35
C ASP A 40 12.02 -1.75 -10.06
N LYS A 41 12.09 -0.49 -9.58
CA LYS A 41 10.91 0.28 -9.16
C LYS A 41 10.89 1.67 -9.81
N PRO A 42 10.19 1.84 -10.96
CA PRO A 42 10.26 3.07 -11.75
C PRO A 42 9.43 4.24 -11.20
N TYR A 43 8.69 4.08 -10.10
CA TYR A 43 7.85 5.15 -9.54
C TYR A 43 8.34 5.60 -8.17
N GLY A 44 9.02 6.75 -8.11
CA GLY A 44 9.65 7.26 -6.88
C GLY A 44 8.87 8.39 -6.19
N CYS A 45 8.88 8.39 -4.86
CA CYS A 45 8.45 9.52 -4.05
C CYS A 45 9.60 10.53 -3.89
N ASN A 46 9.38 11.77 -4.35
CA ASN A 46 10.36 12.86 -4.26
C ASN A 46 10.44 13.53 -2.87
N ILE A 47 9.76 12.98 -1.86
CA ILE A 47 9.83 13.45 -0.47
C ILE A 47 10.65 12.47 0.36
N CYS A 48 10.34 11.17 0.26
CA CYS A 48 10.99 10.14 1.08
C CYS A 48 11.92 9.19 0.31
N CYS A 49 12.09 9.36 -1.01
CA CYS A 49 12.83 8.46 -1.91
C CYS A 49 12.39 6.98 -1.90
N LYS A 50 11.22 6.65 -1.33
CA LYS A 50 10.63 5.33 -1.52
C LYS A 50 10.20 5.14 -2.97
N CYS A 51 10.52 3.99 -3.54
CA CYS A 51 10.15 3.65 -4.91
C CYS A 51 9.17 2.46 -4.93
N TYR A 52 8.31 2.46 -5.93
CA TYR A 52 7.18 1.56 -6.12
C TYR A 52 7.22 0.93 -7.51
N LYS A 53 6.64 -0.27 -7.63
CA LYS A 53 6.63 -1.05 -8.87
C LYS A 53 5.73 -0.44 -9.95
N ASP A 54 4.66 0.25 -9.55
CA ASP A 54 3.73 0.92 -10.46
C ASP A 54 3.22 2.24 -9.85
N LYS A 55 2.52 3.02 -10.69
CA LYS A 55 1.96 4.32 -10.33
C LYS A 55 0.90 4.22 -9.24
N GLN A 56 0.08 3.16 -9.24
CA GLN A 56 -1.02 3.00 -8.30
C GLN A 56 -0.52 2.86 -6.86
N TYR A 57 0.61 2.15 -6.65
CA TYR A 57 1.22 2.10 -5.32
C TYR A 57 1.86 3.43 -4.88
N LEU A 58 2.40 4.22 -5.83
CA LEU A 58 2.87 5.57 -5.52
C LEU A 58 1.70 6.51 -5.15
N GLU A 59 0.57 6.40 -5.84
CA GLU A 59 -0.65 7.14 -5.50
C GLU A 59 -1.19 6.73 -4.12
N ALA A 60 -1.22 5.43 -3.84
CA ALA A 60 -1.62 4.91 -2.52
C ALA A 60 -0.67 5.39 -1.40
N HIS A 61 0.62 5.56 -1.69
CA HIS A 61 1.55 6.18 -0.76
C HIS A 61 1.18 7.64 -0.43
N PHE A 62 0.61 8.37 -1.40
CA PHE A 62 0.15 9.75 -1.20
C PHE A 62 -1.25 9.87 -0.58
N GLN A 63 -2.00 8.77 -0.44
CA GLN A 63 -3.35 8.78 0.16
C GLN A 63 -3.39 9.46 1.54
N PRO A 64 -2.49 9.16 2.51
CA PRO A 64 -2.55 9.81 3.82
C PRO A 64 -2.24 11.31 3.80
N TYR A 65 -1.57 11.79 2.75
CA TYR A 65 -1.22 13.20 2.59
C TYR A 65 -2.29 14.01 1.85
N THR A 66 -2.95 13.37 0.88
CA THR A 66 -3.94 14.03 0.00
C THR A 66 -5.38 13.81 0.46
N GLY A 67 -5.63 12.76 1.25
CA GLY A 67 -6.98 12.27 1.56
C GLY A 67 -7.70 11.65 0.35
N TYR A 68 -7.12 11.70 -0.84
CA TYR A 68 -7.76 11.23 -2.06
C TYR A 68 -7.92 9.72 -2.04
N SER A 69 -9.16 9.25 -2.22
CA SER A 69 -9.48 7.84 -2.32
C SER A 69 -10.48 7.61 -3.47
N PRO A 70 -10.16 6.79 -4.48
CA PRO A 70 -11.02 6.56 -5.63
C PRO A 70 -12.25 5.68 -5.33
N HIS A 71 -12.23 4.91 -4.25
CA HIS A 71 -13.33 4.02 -3.88
C HIS A 71 -13.84 4.38 -2.49
N ILE A 72 -15.07 4.87 -2.41
CA ILE A 72 -15.68 5.31 -1.16
C ILE A 72 -16.76 4.31 -0.75
N CYS A 73 -16.82 4.00 0.54
CA CYS A 73 -17.92 3.24 1.10
C CYS A 73 -19.13 4.14 1.33
N ASP A 74 -20.25 3.86 0.68
CA ASP A 74 -21.46 4.69 0.77
C ASP A 74 -22.14 4.64 2.15
N ILE A 75 -21.78 3.67 3.01
CA ILE A 75 -22.36 3.52 4.35
C ILE A 75 -21.63 4.40 5.37
N CYS A 76 -20.30 4.46 5.34
CA CYS A 76 -19.49 5.17 6.35
C CYS A 76 -18.56 6.24 5.77
N ASN A 77 -18.64 6.51 4.47
CA ASN A 77 -17.77 7.43 3.71
C ASN A 77 -16.27 7.14 3.80
N LYS A 78 -15.89 5.94 4.25
CA LYS A 78 -14.48 5.54 4.32
C LYS A 78 -13.92 5.30 2.92
N GLY A 79 -12.79 5.93 2.63
CA GLY A 79 -12.09 5.83 1.35
C GLY A 79 -11.03 4.75 1.28
N PHE A 80 -10.91 4.11 0.11
CA PHE A 80 -9.96 3.05 -0.21
C PHE A 80 -9.28 3.30 -1.57
N MET A 81 -8.01 2.89 -1.68
CA MET A 81 -7.22 3.00 -2.92
C MET A 81 -7.47 1.87 -3.92
N TRP A 82 -7.99 0.73 -3.45
CA TRP A 82 -8.22 -0.43 -4.29
C TRP A 82 -9.67 -0.89 -4.20
N LYS A 83 -10.26 -1.24 -5.34
CA LYS A 83 -11.65 -1.71 -5.42
C LYS A 83 -11.91 -2.93 -4.53
N GLN A 84 -10.99 -3.89 -4.47
CA GLN A 84 -11.15 -5.07 -3.62
C GLN A 84 -11.26 -4.72 -2.12
N SER A 85 -10.68 -3.59 -1.69
CA SER A 85 -10.78 -3.13 -0.30
C SER A 85 -12.19 -2.59 0.04
N LEU A 86 -13.00 -2.27 -0.97
CA LEU A 86 -14.39 -1.85 -0.76
C LEU A 86 -15.27 -2.98 -0.22
N SER A 87 -14.83 -4.25 -0.31
CA SER A 87 -15.42 -5.39 0.42
C SER A 87 -15.54 -5.16 1.94
N HIS A 88 -14.89 -4.12 2.46
CA HIS A 88 -15.20 -3.52 3.76
C HIS A 88 -16.70 -3.38 4.06
N TYR A 89 -17.57 -3.17 3.06
CA TYR A 89 -19.02 -3.07 3.27
C TYR A 89 -19.60 -4.28 4.02
N LEU A 90 -18.98 -5.46 3.93
CA LEU A 90 -19.35 -6.69 4.66
C LEU A 90 -19.22 -6.55 6.18
N VAL A 91 -18.49 -5.53 6.67
CA VAL A 91 -18.47 -5.17 8.09
C VAL A 91 -19.79 -4.55 8.52
N HIS A 92 -20.46 -3.81 7.64
CA HIS A 92 -21.74 -3.17 7.93
C HIS A 92 -22.93 -4.12 7.77
N THR A 93 -22.94 -4.92 6.71
CA THR A 93 -24.08 -5.82 6.41
C THR A 93 -24.02 -7.14 7.18
N SER A 94 -22.86 -7.47 7.78
CA SER A 94 -22.58 -8.79 8.37
C SER A 94 -22.75 -9.98 7.39
N GLU A 95 -22.84 -9.70 6.09
CA GLU A 95 -22.87 -10.72 5.06
C GLU A 95 -21.60 -11.57 5.07
N LYS A 96 -21.78 -12.85 4.77
CA LYS A 96 -20.72 -13.86 4.71
C LYS A 96 -20.88 -14.62 3.39
N PRO A 97 -20.38 -14.08 2.27
CA PRO A 97 -20.70 -14.58 0.94
C PRO A 97 -20.07 -15.94 0.63
N VAL A 98 -19.05 -16.35 1.38
CA VAL A 98 -18.34 -17.62 1.11
C VAL A 98 -18.82 -18.68 2.09
N MET A 99 -19.57 -19.67 1.61
CA MET A 99 -20.10 -20.78 2.41
C MET A 99 -19.26 -22.05 2.21
N CYS A 100 -18.96 -22.75 3.30
CA CYS A 100 -18.40 -24.10 3.27
C CYS A 100 -19.50 -25.11 2.96
N ASP A 101 -19.35 -25.87 1.89
CA ASP A 101 -20.29 -26.90 1.44
C ASP A 101 -20.37 -28.11 2.38
N LYS A 102 -19.30 -28.41 3.12
CA LYS A 102 -19.25 -29.55 4.06
C LYS A 102 -19.97 -29.33 5.38
N CYS A 103 -20.08 -28.08 5.85
CA CYS A 103 -20.69 -27.79 7.16
C CYS A 103 -21.53 -26.51 7.22
N ASN A 104 -21.81 -25.89 6.07
CA ASN A 104 -22.63 -24.68 5.90
C ASN A 104 -22.14 -23.45 6.70
N LYS A 105 -20.90 -23.46 7.19
CA LYS A 105 -20.29 -22.29 7.84
C LYS A 105 -19.89 -21.26 6.80
N SER A 106 -20.31 -20.01 7.01
CA SER A 106 -20.01 -18.91 6.10
C SER A 106 -18.92 -17.96 6.61
N TYR A 107 -18.19 -17.34 5.69
CA TYR A 107 -17.04 -16.47 5.90
C TYR A 107 -17.15 -15.18 5.09
N LYS A 108 -16.59 -14.10 5.64
CA LYS A 108 -16.54 -12.79 4.97
C LYS A 108 -15.52 -12.75 3.82
N GLU A 109 -14.45 -13.53 3.91
CA GLU A 109 -13.36 -13.55 2.94
C GLU A 109 -12.94 -14.99 2.62
N ASN A 110 -12.53 -15.22 1.36
CA ASN A 110 -12.10 -16.54 0.89
C ASN A 110 -10.90 -17.09 1.69
N ARG A 111 -9.99 -16.23 2.16
CA ARG A 111 -8.83 -16.67 2.97
C ARG A 111 -9.25 -17.45 4.22
N TYR A 112 -10.29 -16.99 4.92
CA TYR A 112 -10.78 -17.67 6.12
C TYR A 112 -11.52 -18.95 5.77
N HIS A 113 -12.29 -18.94 4.68
CA HIS A 113 -12.93 -20.14 4.15
C HIS A 113 -11.89 -21.22 3.81
N VAL A 114 -10.82 -20.91 3.09
CA VAL A 114 -9.76 -21.87 2.73
C VAL A 114 -9.09 -22.46 3.99
N ILE A 115 -8.72 -21.63 4.96
CA ILE A 115 -8.13 -22.11 6.22
C ILE A 115 -9.09 -23.06 6.96
N HIS A 116 -10.39 -22.72 6.97
CA HIS A 116 -11.40 -23.60 7.54
C HIS A 116 -11.58 -24.88 6.73
N TYR A 117 -11.64 -24.81 5.41
CA TYR A 117 -11.84 -25.95 4.53
C TYR A 117 -10.69 -26.97 4.67
N ASN A 118 -9.47 -26.48 4.87
CA ASN A 118 -8.31 -27.30 5.19
C ASN A 118 -8.51 -28.15 6.45
N LEU A 119 -9.39 -27.76 7.39
CA LEU A 119 -9.76 -28.60 8.55
C LEU A 119 -10.46 -29.89 8.11
N HIS A 120 -11.30 -29.82 7.08
CA HIS A 120 -12.02 -30.97 6.55
C HIS A 120 -11.15 -31.87 5.68
N THR A 121 -10.20 -31.32 4.92
CA THR A 121 -9.34 -32.11 4.01
C THR A 121 -8.09 -32.65 4.68
N GLY A 122 -7.65 -32.05 5.78
CA GLY A 122 -6.36 -32.38 6.39
C GLY A 122 -5.18 -31.64 5.78
N GLU A 123 -5.40 -30.83 4.72
CA GLU A 123 -4.33 -30.15 3.99
C GLU A 123 -3.55 -29.15 4.88
N LYS A 124 -2.23 -29.17 4.74
CA LYS A 124 -1.28 -28.31 5.45
C LYS A 124 -0.33 -27.64 4.45
N PRO A 125 -0.81 -26.62 3.71
CA PRO A 125 -0.07 -26.04 2.59
C PRO A 125 1.14 -25.19 3.01
N PHE A 126 1.29 -24.87 4.30
CA PHE A 126 2.40 -24.09 4.81
C PHE A 126 3.41 -25.01 5.49
N ALA A 127 4.37 -25.52 4.71
CA ALA A 127 5.50 -26.27 5.23
C ALA A 127 6.60 -25.32 5.69
N SER A 128 7.12 -25.55 6.90
CA SER A 128 8.34 -24.88 7.34
C SER A 128 9.54 -25.48 6.62
N THR A 129 10.48 -24.63 6.21
CA THR A 129 11.77 -25.06 5.65
C THR A 129 12.81 -25.36 6.73
N ILE A 130 12.52 -25.01 7.99
CA ILE A 130 13.46 -25.11 9.13
C ILE A 130 13.10 -26.30 10.03
N CYS A 131 11.83 -26.66 10.10
CA CYS A 131 11.35 -27.84 10.82
C CYS A 131 10.41 -28.66 9.93
N SER A 132 10.36 -29.98 10.13
CA SER A 132 9.51 -30.91 9.38
C SER A 132 8.00 -30.75 9.67
N SER A 133 7.57 -29.59 10.14
CA SER A 133 6.21 -29.26 10.52
C SER A 133 5.50 -28.54 9.40
N ALA A 134 4.26 -28.97 9.13
CA ALA A 134 3.36 -28.32 8.18
C ALA A 134 2.10 -27.82 8.89
N PHE A 135 1.65 -26.63 8.48
CA PHE A 135 0.60 -25.86 9.13
C PHE A 135 -0.54 -25.53 8.16
N ARG A 136 -1.73 -25.29 8.73
CA ARG A 136 -2.95 -24.98 7.97
C ARG A 136 -3.13 -23.48 7.72
N SER A 137 -2.41 -22.65 8.48
CA SER A 137 -2.39 -21.19 8.33
C SER A 137 -0.97 -20.64 8.42
N LYS A 138 -0.71 -19.49 7.79
CA LYS A 138 0.58 -18.78 7.89
C LYS A 138 0.88 -18.24 9.29
N LYS A 139 -0.12 -18.07 10.16
CA LYS A 139 0.11 -17.56 11.52
C LYS A 139 0.75 -18.62 12.42
N ASP A 140 0.51 -19.88 12.08
CA ASP A 140 0.95 -21.03 12.87
C ASP A 140 2.26 -21.61 12.32
N SER A 141 2.69 -21.19 11.12
CA SER A 141 3.94 -21.62 10.46
C SER A 141 5.15 -20.84 10.91
#